data_AF-A0A432USX0-F1
#
_entry.id   AF-A0A432USX0-F1
#
_cell.length_a   1.000
_cell.length_b   1.000
_cell.length_c   1.000
_cell.angle_alpha   90.00
_cell.angle_beta   90.00
_cell.angle_gamma   90.00
#
_symmetry.space_group_name_H-M   'P 1'
#
loop_
_entity.id
_entity.type
_entity.pdbx_description
1 polymer ?
#
loop_
_entity_poly.entity_id
_entity_poly.type
_entity_poly.pdbx_seq_one_letter_code
_entity_poly.pdbx_strand_id
1 'polypeptide(L)'
;MSLRMKGMFFALAAWMVLASTGCSKNVKIQVLEPAKIDRAAQTKQIAVSDFKDDTVGLAGKIEALLANQTVDGQKYFTTVSRNEMDRILEEQKLQYSGVVKDSNMVEAGEILGAQAFISGEVISASVKDNRHYEKRTKCIDDKCKEIRSYLVSCLSRSIDLSANIKMTDVSKADIIYADAFSKNYQWKHCQDDRNVLPSKSDGLGKLASEIANEFVYQLTPHYTTMSVSLLDDPDLDYTSKQENTLDIAIDYIEAGRLDKAEQLLGTLLTSTQNRSYVAAYNLGVVKEAQGELEDAKRLYLMADKLQKEPVDEINQAVVRIDQIMLKREKALSQISR
;
A
#
# COMPACT_ATOMS: atom_id res chain seq x y z
N MET A 1 -66.84 -12.59 41.58
CA MET A 1 -66.79 -13.94 42.19
C MET A 1 -66.93 -14.95 41.05
N SER A 2 -66.14 -16.03 41.08
CA SER A 2 -65.80 -17.00 40.01
C SER A 2 -64.74 -16.50 39.02
N LEU A 3 -63.50 -17.01 38.94
CA LEU A 3 -62.87 -18.34 38.76
C LEU A 3 -62.91 -18.93 37.33
N ARG A 4 -61.68 -19.13 36.80
CA ARG A 4 -61.17 -20.27 35.97
C ARG A 4 -61.53 -20.26 34.47
N MET A 5 -60.70 -20.68 33.49
CA MET A 5 -59.38 -21.36 33.43
C MET A 5 -58.93 -21.52 31.94
N LYS A 6 -57.64 -21.88 31.74
CA LYS A 6 -56.97 -22.54 30.58
C LYS A 6 -56.50 -21.65 29.42
N GLY A 7 -55.31 -21.78 28.82
CA GLY A 7 -54.20 -22.76 28.90
C GLY A 7 -52.97 -22.18 28.15
N MET A 8 -51.73 -22.47 28.59
CA MET A 8 -50.83 -23.51 28.04
C MET A 8 -50.17 -23.11 26.70
N PHE A 9 -48.87 -22.73 26.70
CA PHE A 9 -47.77 -23.30 25.88
C PHE A 9 -46.55 -22.38 25.67
N PHE A 10 -45.39 -23.06 25.56
CA PHE A 10 -44.10 -22.71 24.94
C PHE A 10 -43.05 -21.89 25.72
N ALA A 11 -42.09 -22.66 26.24
CA ALA A 11 -40.72 -22.27 26.49
C ALA A 11 -40.02 -21.80 25.21
N LEU A 12 -39.34 -20.65 25.29
CA LEU A 12 -38.16 -20.34 24.50
C LEU A 12 -37.32 -19.34 25.29
N ALA A 13 -36.32 -19.89 26.00
CA ALA A 13 -35.23 -19.10 26.54
C ALA A 13 -34.47 -18.49 25.35
N ALA A 14 -34.76 -17.23 25.07
CA ALA A 14 -33.99 -16.43 24.13
C ALA A 14 -32.64 -16.11 24.79
N TRP A 15 -31.70 -17.03 24.62
CA TRP A 15 -30.28 -16.80 24.83
C TRP A 15 -29.84 -15.83 23.74
N MET A 16 -30.03 -14.54 24.01
CA MET A 16 -29.53 -13.47 23.15
C MET A 16 -28.03 -13.42 23.36
N VAL A 17 -27.33 -14.11 22.46
CA VAL A 17 -25.89 -14.01 22.23
C VAL A 17 -25.54 -12.53 22.14
N LEU A 18 -24.97 -12.00 23.21
CA LEU A 18 -24.20 -10.76 23.18
C LEU A 18 -23.03 -11.04 22.25
N ALA A 19 -23.18 -10.64 20.99
CA ALA A 19 -22.05 -10.50 20.09
C ALA A 19 -21.17 -9.40 20.69
N SER A 20 -20.13 -9.81 21.42
CA SER A 20 -19.01 -8.96 21.78
C SER A 20 -18.35 -8.53 20.47
N THR A 21 -18.65 -7.31 20.06
CA THR A 21 -17.78 -6.58 19.14
C THR A 21 -16.50 -6.28 19.93
N GLY A 22 -15.60 -7.25 19.99
CA GLY A 22 -14.25 -7.05 20.51
C GLY A 22 -13.61 -5.94 19.71
N CYS A 23 -13.41 -4.79 20.34
CA CYS A 23 -12.67 -3.69 19.76
C CYS A 23 -11.19 -4.07 19.83
N SER A 24 -10.71 -4.84 18.86
CA SER A 24 -9.30 -5.25 18.80
C SER A 24 -8.42 -4.00 18.71
N LYS A 25 -7.53 -3.82 19.69
CA LYS A 25 -6.53 -2.74 19.68
C LYS A 25 -5.44 -3.08 18.67
N ASN A 26 -5.08 -2.11 17.83
CA ASN A 26 -4.20 -2.32 16.68
C ASN A 26 -3.11 -1.25 16.62
N VAL A 27 -1.87 -1.66 16.30
CA VAL A 27 -0.74 -0.76 16.06
C VAL A 27 -0.29 -0.81 14.61
N LYS A 28 0.12 0.33 14.07
CA LYS A 28 0.71 0.44 12.73
C LYS A 28 2.22 0.30 12.82
N ILE A 29 2.78 -0.68 12.14
CA ILE A 29 4.23 -0.89 12.02
C ILE A 29 4.70 -0.68 10.59
N GLN A 30 5.92 -0.16 10.42
CA GLN A 30 6.54 -0.01 9.10
C GLN A 30 7.43 -1.22 8.82
N VAL A 31 7.28 -1.80 7.65
CA VAL A 31 8.15 -2.89 7.17
C VAL A 31 8.77 -2.53 5.84
N LEU A 32 10.01 -2.95 5.64
CA LEU A 32 10.72 -2.78 4.38
C LEU A 32 10.39 -3.95 3.45
N GLU A 33 9.76 -3.64 2.32
CA GLU A 33 9.46 -4.60 1.26
C GLU A 33 10.50 -4.47 0.14
N PRO A 34 10.97 -5.60 -0.44
CA PRO A 34 11.86 -5.57 -1.60
C PRO A 34 11.10 -5.10 -2.84
N ALA A 35 11.84 -4.67 -3.85
CA ALA A 35 11.33 -4.53 -5.20
C ALA A 35 10.78 -5.88 -5.69
N LYS A 36 9.67 -5.80 -6.41
CA LYS A 36 9.03 -6.99 -7.00
C LYS A 36 9.88 -7.58 -8.12
N ILE A 37 10.52 -6.72 -8.91
CA ILE A 37 11.42 -7.14 -10.01
C ILE A 37 12.87 -7.06 -9.54
N ASP A 38 13.45 -8.20 -9.17
CA ASP A 38 14.76 -8.28 -8.53
C ASP A 38 15.91 -7.72 -9.40
N ARG A 39 15.93 -8.13 -10.67
CA ARG A 39 16.93 -7.67 -11.65
C ARG A 39 16.82 -6.17 -11.94
N ALA A 40 15.61 -5.61 -11.92
CA ALA A 40 15.41 -4.17 -12.09
C ALA A 40 15.98 -3.39 -10.90
N ALA A 41 15.77 -3.89 -9.68
CA ALA A 41 16.32 -3.28 -8.48
C ALA A 41 17.85 -3.22 -8.47
N GLN A 42 18.52 -4.23 -9.04
CA GLN A 42 19.99 -4.25 -9.16
C GLN A 42 20.52 -3.33 -10.27
N THR A 43 19.65 -2.86 -11.17
CA THR A 43 20.01 -1.98 -12.27
C THR A 43 19.96 -0.51 -11.83
N LYS A 44 21.09 0.05 -11.41
CA LYS A 44 21.16 1.36 -10.75
C LYS A 44 21.20 2.54 -11.70
N GLN A 45 21.71 2.36 -12.92
CA GLN A 45 21.82 3.41 -13.92
C GLN A 45 20.75 3.20 -14.99
N ILE A 46 19.73 4.07 -14.99
CA ILE A 46 18.53 3.89 -15.81
C ILE A 46 18.37 5.07 -16.76
N ALA A 47 18.15 4.76 -18.02
CA ALA A 47 17.72 5.69 -19.05
C ALA A 47 16.21 5.57 -19.26
N VAL A 48 15.51 6.67 -19.51
CA VAL A 48 14.09 6.63 -19.90
C VAL A 48 13.95 7.35 -21.23
N SER A 49 13.49 6.65 -22.26
CA SER A 49 13.24 7.25 -23.58
C SER A 49 11.89 7.93 -23.61
N ASP A 50 11.67 8.72 -24.65
CA ASP A 50 10.32 9.13 -25.00
C ASP A 50 9.44 7.92 -25.31
N PHE A 51 8.18 8.03 -24.92
CA PHE A 51 7.17 7.02 -25.20
C PHE A 51 6.42 7.40 -26.45
N LYS A 52 6.13 6.41 -27.30
CA LYS A 52 5.33 6.62 -28.50
C LYS A 52 3.92 7.07 -28.10
N ASP A 53 3.40 8.07 -28.82
CA ASP A 53 2.07 8.65 -28.62
C ASP A 53 1.81 9.23 -27.21
N ASP A 54 2.87 9.55 -26.45
CA ASP A 54 2.77 10.10 -25.10
C ASP A 54 2.41 11.58 -25.08
N THR A 55 1.11 11.85 -25.12
CA THR A 55 0.54 13.19 -25.00
C THR A 55 0.30 13.65 -23.56
N VAL A 56 0.61 12.79 -22.57
CA VAL A 56 0.30 13.01 -21.15
C VAL A 56 1.55 13.16 -20.27
N GLY A 57 2.74 13.03 -20.88
CA GLY A 57 4.04 13.13 -20.21
C GLY A 57 4.30 11.96 -19.27
N LEU A 58 3.78 10.76 -19.58
CA LEU A 58 3.98 9.55 -18.79
C LEU A 58 5.47 9.21 -18.64
N ALA A 59 6.23 9.25 -19.75
CA ALA A 59 7.66 8.99 -19.71
C ALA A 59 8.32 9.95 -18.71
N GLY A 60 8.10 11.27 -18.85
CA GLY A 60 8.71 12.30 -17.99
C GLY A 60 8.39 12.11 -16.51
N LYS A 61 7.16 11.67 -16.19
CA LYS A 61 6.76 11.33 -14.81
C LYS A 61 7.55 10.13 -14.27
N ILE A 62 7.76 9.09 -15.07
CA ILE A 62 8.55 7.91 -14.68
C ILE A 62 10.00 8.32 -14.36
N GLU A 63 10.64 9.08 -15.25
CA GLU A 63 12.01 9.57 -15.01
C GLU A 63 12.10 10.43 -13.74
N ALA A 64 11.16 11.37 -13.56
CA ALA A 64 11.15 12.22 -12.38
C ALA A 64 10.98 11.40 -11.08
N LEU A 65 10.15 10.36 -11.09
CA LEU A 65 10.00 9.46 -9.95
C LEU A 65 11.27 8.65 -9.69
N LEU A 66 11.88 8.07 -10.73
CA LEU A 66 13.14 7.33 -10.60
C LEU A 66 14.28 8.21 -10.07
N ALA A 67 14.39 9.45 -10.57
CA ALA A 67 15.43 10.41 -10.19
C ALA A 67 15.31 10.89 -8.73
N ASN A 68 14.07 10.94 -8.23
CA ASN A 68 13.73 11.36 -6.87
C ASN A 68 13.58 10.19 -5.90
N GLN A 69 13.64 8.94 -6.38
CA GLN A 69 13.52 7.77 -5.52
C GLN A 69 14.68 7.72 -4.55
N THR A 70 14.36 7.75 -3.26
CA THR A 70 15.31 7.58 -2.17
C THR A 70 14.94 6.41 -1.29
N VAL A 71 15.95 5.66 -0.84
CA VAL A 71 15.80 4.67 0.24
C VAL A 71 16.84 5.02 1.31
N ASP A 72 16.40 5.12 2.57
CA ASP A 72 17.21 5.54 3.72
C ASP A 72 17.99 6.86 3.48
N GLY A 73 17.34 7.82 2.83
CA GLY A 73 17.90 9.16 2.55
C GLY A 73 18.91 9.21 1.40
N GLN A 74 19.20 8.09 0.72
CA GLN A 74 20.10 8.04 -0.42
C GLN A 74 19.35 7.79 -1.72
N LYS A 75 19.82 8.39 -2.82
CA LYS A 75 19.25 8.12 -4.16
C LYS A 75 19.44 6.65 -4.54
N TYR A 76 18.32 6.01 -4.84
CA TYR A 76 18.30 4.58 -5.19
C TYR A 76 18.75 4.33 -6.63
N PHE A 77 18.27 5.15 -7.57
CA PHE A 77 18.67 5.12 -8.97
C PHE A 77 19.47 6.36 -9.36
N THR A 78 20.27 6.22 -10.41
CA THR A 78 20.88 7.31 -11.17
C THR A 78 20.21 7.35 -12.54
N THR A 79 19.47 8.41 -12.82
CA THR A 79 18.82 8.60 -14.12
C THR A 79 19.77 9.29 -15.08
N VAL A 80 19.94 8.73 -16.27
CA VAL A 80 20.71 9.38 -17.34
C VAL A 80 19.81 10.37 -18.08
N SER A 81 20.35 11.54 -18.41
CA SER A 81 19.61 12.66 -19.01
C SER A 81 19.04 12.29 -20.38
N ARG A 82 17.74 12.55 -20.56
CA ARG A 82 17.07 12.43 -21.86
C ARG A 82 17.68 13.26 -22.97
N ASN A 83 18.02 14.51 -22.67
CA ASN A 83 18.58 15.42 -23.68
C ASN A 83 19.90 14.88 -24.25
N GLU A 84 20.67 14.14 -23.45
CA GLU A 84 21.90 13.50 -23.92
C GLU A 84 21.59 12.28 -24.77
N MET A 85 20.54 11.52 -24.43
CA MET A 85 20.04 10.40 -25.23
C MET A 85 19.52 10.83 -26.59
N ASP A 86 18.67 11.85 -26.63
CA ASP A 86 18.10 12.35 -27.88
C ASP A 86 19.20 12.86 -28.80
N ARG A 87 20.20 13.57 -28.26
CA ARG A 87 21.37 14.02 -29.02
C ARG A 87 22.14 12.85 -29.63
N ILE A 88 22.43 11.80 -28.85
CA ILE A 88 23.14 10.61 -29.35
C ILE A 88 22.31 9.89 -30.42
N LEU A 89 21.01 9.72 -30.20
CA LEU A 89 20.10 9.09 -31.15
C LEU A 89 19.97 9.91 -32.44
N GLU A 90 19.96 11.25 -32.37
CA GLU A 90 19.99 12.12 -33.53
C GLU A 90 21.31 12.00 -34.31
N GLU A 91 22.45 12.00 -33.61
CA GLU A 91 23.77 11.78 -34.21
C GLU A 91 23.84 10.41 -34.92
N GLN A 92 23.30 9.35 -34.32
CA GLN A 92 23.26 8.02 -34.93
C GLN A 92 22.28 7.91 -36.11
N LYS A 93 21.13 8.59 -36.06
CA LYS A 93 20.19 8.68 -37.21
C LYS A 93 20.81 9.36 -38.42
N LEU A 94 21.73 10.31 -38.21
CA LEU A 94 22.47 10.96 -39.29
C LEU A 94 23.53 10.02 -39.91
N GLN A 95 24.10 9.11 -39.10
CA GLN A 95 25.07 8.11 -39.56
C GLN A 95 24.43 6.91 -40.27
N TYR A 96 23.26 6.46 -39.80
CA TYR A 96 22.50 5.35 -40.37
C TYR A 96 21.19 5.85 -40.98
N SER A 97 21.11 5.83 -42.32
CA SER A 97 19.95 6.29 -43.07
C SER A 97 18.62 5.63 -42.60
N GLY A 98 17.86 6.35 -41.78
CA GLY A 98 16.40 6.40 -41.88
C GLY A 98 15.52 5.52 -40.99
N VAL A 99 16.01 4.73 -40.03
CA VAL A 99 15.10 4.02 -39.09
C VAL A 99 15.72 3.87 -37.70
N VAL A 100 15.04 4.41 -36.68
CA VAL A 100 15.31 4.08 -35.26
C VAL A 100 14.65 2.74 -34.96
N LYS A 101 15.46 1.70 -34.74
CA LYS A 101 14.99 0.39 -34.25
C LYS A 101 15.36 0.25 -32.78
N ASP A 102 14.72 -0.69 -32.07
CA ASP A 102 15.05 -1.02 -30.67
C ASP A 102 16.57 -1.27 -30.45
N SER A 103 17.29 -1.76 -31.48
CA SER A 103 18.75 -1.92 -31.46
C SER A 103 19.53 -0.62 -31.26
N ASN A 104 19.06 0.49 -31.83
CA ASN A 104 19.74 1.78 -31.74
C ASN A 104 19.57 2.38 -30.33
N MET A 105 18.49 2.02 -29.63
CA MET A 105 18.26 2.47 -28.26
C MET A 105 19.17 1.74 -27.27
N VAL A 106 19.46 0.46 -27.51
CA VAL A 106 20.47 -0.30 -26.75
C VAL A 106 21.84 0.36 -26.93
N GLU A 107 22.24 0.63 -28.17
CA GLU A 107 23.53 1.28 -28.48
C GLU A 107 23.65 2.68 -27.86
N ALA A 108 22.60 3.50 -27.93
CA ALA A 108 22.56 4.79 -27.26
C ALA A 108 22.67 4.66 -25.73
N GLY A 109 22.04 3.63 -25.14
CA GLY A 109 22.17 3.29 -23.72
C GLY A 109 23.61 2.92 -23.33
N GLU A 110 24.31 2.16 -24.16
CA GLU A 110 25.72 1.79 -23.93
C GLU A 110 26.63 3.02 -23.89
N ILE A 111 26.46 3.94 -24.85
CA ILE A 111 27.23 5.20 -24.92
C ILE A 111 27.01 6.06 -23.67
N LEU A 112 25.76 6.07 -23.19
CA LEU A 112 25.34 6.81 -22.01
C LEU A 112 25.74 6.16 -20.67
N GLY A 113 26.30 4.96 -20.70
CA GLY A 113 26.57 4.17 -19.49
C GLY A 113 25.29 3.77 -18.75
N ALA A 114 24.15 3.68 -19.44
CA ALA A 114 22.94 3.14 -18.84
C ALA A 114 23.03 1.61 -18.77
N GLN A 115 22.60 1.04 -17.64
CA GLN A 115 22.52 -0.41 -17.45
C GLN A 115 21.18 -0.96 -17.96
N ALA A 116 20.13 -0.14 -17.90
CA ALA A 116 18.86 -0.44 -18.54
C ALA A 116 18.25 0.83 -19.15
N PHE A 117 17.38 0.63 -20.14
CA PHE A 117 16.52 1.69 -20.65
C PHE A 117 15.05 1.30 -20.52
N ILE A 118 14.22 2.30 -20.22
CA ILE A 118 12.77 2.19 -20.16
C ILE A 118 12.19 2.86 -21.40
N SER A 119 11.28 2.16 -22.07
CA SER A 119 10.57 2.63 -23.25
C SER A 119 9.11 2.17 -23.20
N GLY A 120 8.25 2.77 -24.01
CA GLY A 120 6.83 2.45 -24.00
C GLY A 120 6.01 3.15 -25.07
N GLU A 121 4.71 2.89 -25.03
CA GLU A 121 3.71 3.48 -25.93
C GLU A 121 2.42 3.74 -25.14
N VAL A 122 1.84 4.93 -25.30
CA VAL A 122 0.50 5.24 -24.79
C VAL A 122 -0.53 4.75 -25.81
N ILE A 123 -1.22 3.66 -25.45
CA ILE A 123 -2.16 2.96 -26.33
C ILE A 123 -3.50 3.70 -26.42
N SER A 124 -3.96 4.29 -25.31
CA SER A 124 -5.18 5.09 -25.30
C SER A 124 -5.12 6.19 -24.26
N ALA A 125 -5.65 7.36 -24.60
CA ALA A 125 -5.85 8.49 -23.69
C ALA A 125 -7.18 9.18 -24.03
N SER A 126 -8.26 8.75 -23.38
CA SER A 126 -9.63 9.17 -23.75
C SER A 126 -10.40 9.78 -22.60
N VAL A 127 -11.32 10.68 -22.95
CA VAL A 127 -12.30 11.26 -22.03
C VAL A 127 -13.68 11.13 -22.67
N LYS A 128 -14.63 10.59 -21.92
CA LYS A 128 -16.00 10.40 -22.35
C LYS A 128 -16.97 11.03 -21.36
N ASP A 129 -17.81 11.91 -21.88
CA ASP A 129 -18.86 12.59 -21.12
C ASP A 129 -20.22 11.95 -21.40
N ASN A 130 -20.98 11.69 -20.34
CA ASN A 130 -22.33 11.15 -20.40
C ASN A 130 -23.28 12.02 -19.58
N ARG A 131 -24.31 12.58 -20.24
CA ARG A 131 -25.36 13.37 -19.58
C ARG A 131 -26.53 12.47 -19.21
N HIS A 132 -27.01 12.58 -17.98
CA HIS A 132 -28.15 11.80 -17.49
C HIS A 132 -28.94 12.58 -16.43
N TYR A 133 -30.07 12.01 -16.00
CA TYR A 133 -30.88 12.56 -14.92
C TYR A 133 -30.90 11.60 -13.74
N GLU A 134 -30.82 12.14 -12.53
CA GLU A 134 -31.00 11.39 -11.29
C GLU A 134 -32.28 11.84 -10.58
N LYS A 135 -33.02 10.88 -10.03
CA LYS A 135 -34.17 11.19 -9.17
C LYS A 135 -33.69 11.65 -7.81
N ARG A 136 -34.26 12.75 -7.34
CA ARG A 136 -34.11 13.31 -6.00
C ARG A 136 -35.48 13.46 -5.36
N THR A 137 -35.48 13.57 -4.03
CA THR A 137 -36.69 13.76 -3.23
C THR A 137 -36.50 14.93 -2.29
N LYS A 138 -37.53 15.78 -2.16
CA LYS A 138 -37.56 16.87 -1.18
C LYS A 138 -38.87 16.83 -0.39
N CYS A 139 -38.80 17.10 0.91
CA CYS A 139 -39.99 17.30 1.74
C CYS A 139 -40.70 18.61 1.34
N ILE A 140 -42.02 18.55 1.17
CA ILE A 140 -42.83 19.73 0.87
C ILE A 140 -43.19 20.48 2.17
N ASP A 141 -43.35 19.76 3.29
CA ASP A 141 -43.70 20.31 4.60
C ASP A 141 -42.60 20.10 5.64
N ASP A 142 -42.60 20.93 6.70
CA ASP A 142 -41.63 20.86 7.80
C ASP A 142 -41.68 19.53 8.56
N LYS A 143 -42.79 18.79 8.46
CA LYS A 143 -43.00 17.48 9.07
C LYS A 143 -42.69 16.32 8.11
N CYS A 144 -42.27 16.59 6.87
CA CYS A 144 -41.99 15.60 5.83
C CYS A 144 -43.10 14.54 5.61
N LYS A 145 -44.38 14.91 5.76
CA LYS A 145 -45.51 14.02 5.46
C LYS A 145 -45.76 13.86 3.97
N GLU A 146 -45.36 14.87 3.18
CA GLU A 146 -45.45 14.83 1.72
C GLU A 146 -44.06 14.96 1.09
N ILE A 147 -43.71 14.01 0.22
CA ILE A 147 -42.42 13.97 -0.48
C ILE A 147 -42.67 14.24 -1.97
N ARG A 148 -41.91 15.19 -2.53
CA ARG A 148 -41.89 15.44 -3.98
C ARG A 148 -40.64 14.82 -4.60
N SER A 149 -40.84 13.99 -5.61
CA SER A 149 -39.75 13.57 -6.50
C SER A 149 -39.49 14.61 -7.59
N TYR A 150 -38.23 14.89 -7.87
CA TYR A 150 -37.79 15.73 -8.99
C TYR A 150 -36.55 15.12 -9.63
N LEU A 151 -36.27 15.51 -10.88
CA LEU A 151 -35.09 15.09 -11.61
C LEU A 151 -34.01 16.16 -11.51
N VAL A 152 -32.76 15.74 -11.30
CA VAL A 152 -31.59 16.61 -11.37
C VAL A 152 -30.73 16.18 -12.54
N SER A 153 -30.33 17.15 -13.37
CA SER A 153 -29.39 16.92 -14.46
C SER A 153 -27.99 16.67 -13.89
N CYS A 154 -27.36 15.61 -14.36
CA CYS A 154 -26.02 15.21 -14.00
C CYS A 154 -25.15 15.01 -15.25
N LEU A 155 -23.86 15.18 -15.08
CA LEU A 155 -22.83 14.89 -16.07
C LEU A 155 -21.80 13.96 -15.42
N SER A 156 -21.65 12.78 -15.99
CA SER A 156 -20.57 11.85 -15.65
C SER A 156 -19.45 11.93 -16.67
N ARG A 157 -18.22 12.04 -16.20
CA ARG A 157 -17.01 12.05 -17.01
C ARG A 157 -16.18 10.81 -16.68
N SER A 158 -15.95 9.96 -17.66
CA SER A 158 -15.03 8.81 -17.57
C SER A 158 -13.75 9.16 -18.29
N ILE A 159 -12.62 8.92 -17.64
CA ILE A 159 -11.29 9.18 -18.18
C ILE A 159 -10.53 7.88 -18.12
N ASP A 160 -9.90 7.51 -19.23
CA ASP A 160 -9.20 6.24 -19.40
C ASP A 160 -7.81 6.53 -19.98
N LEU A 161 -6.79 5.86 -19.43
CA LEU A 161 -5.42 5.91 -19.91
C LEU A 161 -4.84 4.50 -19.90
N SER A 162 -4.27 4.08 -21.01
CA SER A 162 -3.53 2.82 -21.10
C SER A 162 -2.18 2.99 -21.78
N ALA A 163 -1.18 2.25 -21.30
CA ALA A 163 0.17 2.30 -21.82
C ALA A 163 0.87 0.95 -21.67
N ASN A 164 1.69 0.60 -22.66
CA ASN A 164 2.60 -0.53 -22.59
C ASN A 164 3.99 0.00 -22.23
N ILE A 165 4.62 -0.57 -21.21
CA ILE A 165 5.92 -0.11 -20.70
C ILE A 165 6.86 -1.30 -20.60
N LYS A 166 8.10 -1.14 -21.10
CA LYS A 166 9.16 -2.15 -21.00
C LYS A 166 10.45 -1.55 -20.46
N MET A 167 11.14 -2.32 -19.62
CA MET A 167 12.51 -2.09 -19.16
C MET A 167 13.40 -3.16 -19.79
N THR A 168 14.45 -2.74 -20.47
CA THR A 168 15.36 -3.62 -21.22
C THR A 168 16.77 -3.47 -20.68
N ASP A 169 17.45 -4.59 -20.45
CA ASP A 169 18.86 -4.61 -20.04
C ASP A 169 19.72 -4.26 -21.25
N VAL A 170 20.57 -3.25 -21.10
CA VAL A 170 21.41 -2.75 -22.20
C VAL A 170 22.47 -3.80 -22.56
N SER A 171 23.15 -4.37 -21.57
CA SER A 171 24.27 -5.29 -21.81
C SER A 171 23.82 -6.64 -22.35
N LYS A 172 22.65 -7.13 -21.95
CA LYS A 172 22.12 -8.43 -22.39
C LYS A 172 21.14 -8.33 -23.56
N ALA A 173 20.71 -7.12 -23.91
CA ALA A 173 19.72 -6.85 -24.95
C ALA A 173 18.41 -7.65 -24.80
N ASP A 174 18.00 -7.93 -23.56
CA ASP A 174 16.77 -8.66 -23.22
C ASP A 174 15.85 -7.86 -22.28
N ILE A 175 14.59 -8.24 -22.24
CA ILE A 175 13.57 -7.53 -21.44
C ILE A 175 13.71 -7.96 -19.97
N ILE A 176 13.94 -6.99 -19.08
CA ILE A 176 13.91 -7.17 -17.62
C ILE A 176 12.46 -7.30 -17.14
N TYR A 177 11.61 -6.40 -17.61
CA TYR A 177 10.20 -6.34 -17.26
C TYR A 177 9.41 -5.64 -18.36
N ALA A 178 8.21 -6.13 -18.65
CA ALA A 178 7.27 -5.47 -19.54
C ALA A 178 5.85 -5.75 -19.08
N ASP A 179 4.99 -4.73 -19.15
CA ASP A 179 3.61 -4.85 -18.73
C ASP A 179 2.70 -3.83 -19.44
N ALA A 180 1.41 -4.09 -19.39
CA ALA A 180 0.34 -3.25 -19.92
C ALA A 180 -0.43 -2.63 -18.75
N PHE A 181 -0.35 -1.31 -18.61
CA PHE A 181 -1.04 -0.57 -17.56
C PHE A 181 -2.32 0.05 -18.12
N SER A 182 -3.41 -0.05 -17.35
CA SER A 182 -4.67 0.61 -17.69
C SER A 182 -5.31 1.16 -16.43
N LYS A 183 -5.60 2.46 -16.44
CA LYS A 183 -6.33 3.14 -15.37
C LYS A 183 -7.57 3.79 -15.94
N ASN A 184 -8.64 3.76 -15.16
CA ASN A 184 -9.85 4.51 -15.42
C ASN A 184 -10.27 5.25 -14.15
N TYR A 185 -10.95 6.37 -14.34
CA TYR A 185 -11.60 7.06 -13.23
C TYR A 185 -12.85 7.77 -13.72
N GLN A 186 -13.91 7.69 -12.91
CA GLN A 186 -15.18 8.32 -13.21
C GLN A 186 -15.51 9.41 -12.20
N TRP A 187 -15.83 10.59 -12.71
CA TRP A 187 -16.37 11.70 -11.92
C TRP A 187 -17.82 11.94 -12.28
N LYS A 188 -18.54 12.55 -11.35
CA LYS A 188 -19.91 12.99 -11.55
C LYS A 188 -20.12 14.36 -10.91
N HIS A 189 -20.82 15.21 -11.64
CA HIS A 189 -21.34 16.47 -11.12
C HIS A 189 -22.83 16.55 -11.45
N CYS A 190 -23.64 16.80 -10.45
CA CYS A 190 -25.06 17.11 -10.58
C CYS A 190 -25.31 18.58 -10.25
N GLN A 191 -26.32 19.19 -10.84
CA GLN A 191 -26.64 20.61 -10.59
C GLN A 191 -26.92 20.95 -9.12
N ASP A 192 -27.25 19.95 -8.31
CA ASP A 192 -27.54 20.08 -6.87
C ASP A 192 -26.33 19.77 -5.97
N ASP A 193 -25.16 19.45 -6.54
CA ASP A 193 -23.93 19.19 -5.79
C ASP A 193 -22.85 20.27 -6.00
N ARG A 194 -21.78 20.17 -5.21
CA ARG A 194 -20.60 21.05 -5.31
C ARG A 194 -19.39 20.37 -5.95
N ASN A 195 -19.59 19.20 -6.57
CA ASN A 195 -18.50 18.45 -7.18
C ASN A 195 -18.04 19.16 -8.44
N VAL A 196 -16.74 19.16 -8.71
CA VAL A 196 -16.17 19.72 -9.94
C VAL A 196 -15.65 18.57 -10.79
N LEU A 197 -16.02 18.56 -12.07
CA LEU A 197 -15.43 17.61 -13.01
C LEU A 197 -14.01 18.08 -13.37
N PRO A 198 -13.01 17.19 -13.32
CA PRO A 198 -11.65 17.56 -13.72
C PRO A 198 -11.61 17.91 -15.20
N SER A 199 -10.67 18.78 -15.58
CA SER A 199 -10.37 18.98 -17.00
C SER A 199 -9.79 17.71 -17.63
N LYS A 200 -9.80 17.61 -18.97
CA LYS A 200 -9.16 16.49 -19.69
C LYS A 200 -7.69 16.34 -19.28
N SER A 201 -6.96 17.45 -19.20
CA SER A 201 -5.55 17.46 -18.84
C SER A 201 -5.32 17.00 -17.41
N ASP A 202 -6.11 17.49 -16.45
CA ASP A 202 -5.93 17.12 -15.03
C ASP A 202 -6.24 15.65 -14.81
N GLY A 203 -7.32 15.15 -15.41
CA GLY A 203 -7.72 13.76 -15.31
C GLY A 203 -6.70 12.80 -15.91
N LEU A 204 -6.29 13.04 -17.16
CA LEU A 204 -5.26 12.22 -17.82
C LEU A 204 -3.90 12.34 -17.11
N GLY A 205 -3.53 13.54 -16.67
CA GLY A 205 -2.31 13.78 -15.92
C GLY A 205 -2.28 13.03 -14.59
N LYS A 206 -3.42 12.92 -13.90
CA LYS A 206 -3.59 12.08 -12.70
C LYS A 206 -3.37 10.61 -13.01
N LEU A 207 -4.06 10.07 -14.02
CA LEU A 207 -3.90 8.66 -14.40
C LEU A 207 -2.46 8.34 -14.83
N ALA A 208 -1.80 9.26 -15.56
CA ALA A 208 -0.40 9.10 -15.95
C ALA A 208 0.53 9.05 -14.73
N SER A 209 0.29 9.91 -13.73
CA SER A 209 1.02 9.84 -12.46
C SER A 209 0.75 8.53 -11.71
N GLU A 210 -0.48 8.00 -11.73
CA GLU A 210 -0.79 6.70 -11.11
C GLU A 210 -0.07 5.54 -11.79
N ILE A 211 -0.07 5.49 -13.14
CA ILE A 211 0.69 4.48 -13.90
C ILE A 211 2.19 4.59 -13.60
N ALA A 212 2.74 5.82 -13.62
CA ALA A 212 4.16 6.04 -13.34
C ALA A 212 4.56 5.56 -11.93
N ASN A 213 3.75 5.90 -10.92
CA ASN A 213 3.97 5.43 -9.55
C ASN A 213 3.87 3.91 -9.45
N GLU A 214 2.86 3.30 -10.06
CA GLU A 214 2.69 1.85 -10.04
C GLU A 214 3.87 1.14 -10.69
N PHE A 215 4.34 1.62 -11.85
CA PHE A 215 5.49 1.06 -12.54
C PHE A 215 6.76 1.17 -11.69
N VAL A 216 7.10 2.37 -11.20
CA VAL A 216 8.31 2.59 -10.39
C VAL A 216 8.29 1.77 -9.09
N TYR A 217 7.12 1.64 -8.45
CA TYR A 217 6.94 0.85 -7.25
C TYR A 217 7.30 -0.64 -7.43
N GLN A 218 7.19 -1.18 -8.65
CA GLN A 218 7.63 -2.56 -8.95
C GLN A 218 9.16 -2.71 -8.92
N LEU A 219 9.89 -1.63 -9.16
CA LEU A 219 11.36 -1.62 -9.35
C LEU A 219 12.12 -1.23 -8.09
N THR A 220 11.42 -0.73 -7.06
CA THR A 220 12.05 -0.11 -5.88
C THR A 220 11.65 -0.80 -4.58
N PRO A 221 12.62 -1.09 -3.68
CA PRO A 221 12.32 -1.33 -2.28
C PRO A 221 11.60 -0.13 -1.67
N HIS A 222 10.68 -0.39 -0.76
CA HIS A 222 9.86 0.66 -0.15
C HIS A 222 9.34 0.23 1.22
N TYR A 223 9.12 1.22 2.08
CA TYR A 223 8.44 0.99 3.35
C TYR A 223 6.93 0.93 3.14
N THR A 224 6.29 -0.09 3.70
CA THR A 224 4.83 -0.18 3.78
C THR A 224 4.39 -0.26 5.23
N THR A 225 3.16 0.20 5.48
CA THR A 225 2.57 0.17 6.82
C THR A 225 1.61 -1.01 6.90
N MET A 226 1.77 -1.86 7.91
CA MET A 226 0.81 -2.91 8.25
C MET A 226 0.22 -2.68 9.64
N SER A 227 -0.99 -3.20 9.84
CA SER A 227 -1.67 -3.17 11.13
C SER A 227 -1.46 -4.50 11.84
N VAL A 228 -1.04 -4.45 13.10
CA VAL A 228 -0.83 -5.62 13.97
C VAL A 228 -1.73 -5.49 15.19
N SER A 229 -2.48 -6.55 15.48
CA SER A 229 -3.35 -6.59 16.66
C SER A 229 -2.55 -6.85 17.93
N LEU A 230 -2.93 -6.18 19.00
CA LEU A 230 -2.38 -6.35 20.34
C LEU A 230 -3.29 -7.26 21.16
N LEU A 231 -2.72 -7.99 22.11
CA LEU A 231 -3.48 -8.75 23.10
C LEU A 231 -3.72 -7.89 24.33
N ASP A 232 -4.97 -7.60 24.65
CA ASP A 232 -5.37 -6.76 25.78
C ASP A 232 -5.93 -7.56 26.96
N ASP A 233 -6.42 -8.78 26.73
CA ASP A 233 -6.90 -9.66 27.78
C ASP A 233 -5.75 -10.35 28.54
N PRO A 234 -5.70 -10.29 29.89
CA PRO A 234 -4.72 -11.04 30.69
C PRO A 234 -4.81 -12.55 30.49
N ASP A 235 -3.66 -13.21 30.32
CA ASP A 235 -3.56 -14.66 30.17
C ASP A 235 -3.35 -15.44 31.48
N LEU A 236 -3.03 -14.70 32.55
CA LEU A 236 -2.84 -15.21 33.90
C LEU A 236 -3.75 -14.44 34.86
N ASP A 237 -3.85 -14.91 36.09
CA ASP A 237 -4.46 -14.16 37.18
C ASP A 237 -3.54 -12.98 37.56
N TYR A 238 -3.70 -11.88 36.83
CA TYR A 238 -2.94 -10.66 37.04
C TYR A 238 -3.38 -9.98 38.33
N THR A 239 -2.40 -9.47 39.07
CA THR A 239 -2.68 -8.45 40.09
C THR A 239 -3.22 -7.19 39.42
N SER A 240 -3.99 -6.37 40.15
CA SER A 240 -4.48 -5.09 39.62
C SER A 240 -3.35 -4.17 39.13
N LYS A 241 -2.14 -4.31 39.69
CA LYS A 241 -0.96 -3.58 39.22
C LYS A 241 -0.48 -4.08 37.85
N GLN A 242 -0.51 -5.39 37.60
CA GLN A 242 -0.09 -5.99 36.34
C GLN A 242 -1.08 -5.68 35.22
N GLU A 243 -2.38 -5.78 35.50
CA GLU A 243 -3.46 -5.38 34.58
C GLU A 243 -3.33 -3.91 34.17
N ASN A 244 -3.22 -3.01 35.15
CA ASN A 244 -2.98 -1.59 34.87
C ASN A 244 -1.65 -1.33 34.13
N THR A 245 -0.63 -2.17 34.33
CA THR A 245 0.63 -2.05 33.58
C THR A 245 0.44 -2.43 32.11
N LEU A 246 -0.36 -3.47 31.82
CA LEU A 246 -0.70 -3.89 30.47
C LEU A 246 -1.48 -2.78 29.74
N ASP A 247 -2.53 -2.24 30.37
CA ASP A 247 -3.35 -1.18 29.78
C ASP A 247 -2.52 0.05 29.41
N ILE A 248 -1.73 0.56 30.37
CA ILE A 248 -0.87 1.73 30.14
C ILE A 248 0.17 1.44 29.04
N ALA A 249 0.71 0.22 29.00
CA ALA A 249 1.66 -0.14 27.95
C ALA A 249 1.00 -0.08 26.57
N ILE A 250 -0.22 -0.62 26.43
CA ILE A 250 -0.96 -0.57 25.17
C ILE A 250 -1.26 0.88 24.77
N ASP A 251 -1.68 1.73 25.70
CA ASP A 251 -1.92 3.16 25.43
C ASP A 251 -0.64 3.86 24.93
N TYR A 252 0.53 3.51 25.46
CA TYR A 252 1.80 4.01 24.94
C TYR A 252 2.15 3.47 23.55
N ILE A 253 1.79 2.23 23.22
CA ILE A 253 1.94 1.69 21.86
C ILE A 253 1.09 2.50 20.89
N GLU A 254 -0.18 2.73 21.23
CA GLU A 254 -1.12 3.50 20.40
C GLU A 254 -0.66 4.96 20.22
N ALA A 255 -0.03 5.54 21.24
CA ALA A 255 0.59 6.86 21.18
C ALA A 255 1.95 6.89 20.44
N GLY A 256 2.44 5.75 19.93
CA GLY A 256 3.74 5.64 19.23
C GLY A 256 4.96 5.75 20.15
N ARG A 257 4.77 5.68 21.47
CA ARG A 257 5.82 5.77 22.50
C ARG A 257 6.37 4.38 22.83
N LEU A 258 6.97 3.76 21.82
CA LEU A 258 7.52 2.41 21.88
C LEU A 258 8.58 2.25 22.97
N ASP A 259 9.37 3.30 23.24
CA ASP A 259 10.36 3.37 24.32
C ASP A 259 9.75 3.09 25.70
N LYS A 260 8.56 3.65 25.97
CA LYS A 260 7.86 3.47 27.24
C LYS A 260 7.09 2.16 27.29
N ALA A 261 6.45 1.79 26.19
CA ALA A 261 5.76 0.51 26.08
C ALA A 261 6.72 -0.67 26.33
N GLU A 262 7.92 -0.62 25.76
CA GLU A 262 8.96 -1.64 25.96
C GLU A 262 9.32 -1.80 27.45
N GLN A 263 9.57 -0.69 28.15
CA GLN A 263 9.90 -0.70 29.57
C GLN A 263 8.79 -1.34 30.43
N LEU A 264 7.54 -0.99 30.15
CA LEU A 264 6.38 -1.48 30.89
C LEU A 264 6.11 -2.96 30.62
N LEU A 265 6.15 -3.38 29.36
CA LEU A 265 5.94 -4.78 28.98
C LEU A 265 7.09 -5.68 29.45
N GLY A 266 8.33 -5.20 29.41
CA GLY A 266 9.47 -5.91 30.01
C GLY A 266 9.32 -6.08 31.52
N THR A 267 8.82 -5.04 32.21
CA THR A 267 8.50 -5.11 33.65
C THR A 267 7.37 -6.09 33.92
N LEU A 268 6.31 -6.06 33.12
CA LEU A 268 5.17 -6.96 33.23
C LEU A 268 5.60 -8.42 33.04
N LEU A 269 6.36 -8.70 31.98
CA LEU A 269 6.88 -10.04 31.68
C LEU A 269 7.76 -10.57 32.82
N THR A 270 8.64 -9.72 33.37
CA THR A 270 9.48 -10.09 34.51
C THR A 270 8.65 -10.34 35.77
N SER A 271 7.64 -9.49 36.05
CA SER A 271 6.79 -9.62 37.23
C SER A 271 5.91 -10.87 37.22
N THR A 272 5.59 -11.39 36.03
CA THR A 272 4.87 -12.66 35.82
C THR A 272 5.81 -13.86 35.77
N GLN A 273 7.07 -13.68 36.16
CA GLN A 273 8.12 -14.71 36.11
C GLN A 273 8.29 -15.32 34.70
N ASN A 274 8.17 -14.49 33.66
CA ASN A 274 8.28 -14.90 32.25
C ASN A 274 7.22 -15.93 31.83
N ARG A 275 6.05 -15.93 32.48
CA ARG A 275 4.95 -16.87 32.18
C ARG A 275 3.81 -16.27 31.37
N SER A 276 3.75 -14.94 31.26
CA SER A 276 2.71 -14.31 30.44
C SER A 276 3.06 -14.34 28.96
N TYR A 277 2.23 -15.02 28.16
CA TYR A 277 2.34 -14.96 26.70
C TYR A 277 1.85 -13.62 26.15
N VAL A 278 0.90 -12.95 26.83
CA VAL A 278 0.38 -11.63 26.42
C VAL A 278 1.47 -10.57 26.52
N ALA A 279 2.18 -10.53 27.64
CA ALA A 279 3.29 -9.60 27.84
C ALA A 279 4.44 -9.88 26.86
N ALA A 280 4.78 -11.17 26.64
CA ALA A 280 5.80 -11.56 25.67
C ALA A 280 5.42 -11.17 24.24
N TYR A 281 4.19 -11.47 23.81
CA TYR A 281 3.68 -11.15 22.48
C TYR A 281 3.68 -9.64 22.22
N ASN A 282 3.07 -8.85 23.10
CA ASN A 282 3.01 -7.40 22.92
C ASN A 282 4.41 -6.76 22.94
N LEU A 283 5.33 -7.26 23.79
CA LEU A 283 6.72 -6.82 23.77
C LEU A 283 7.39 -7.17 22.43
N GLY A 284 7.07 -8.33 21.86
CA GLY A 284 7.48 -8.73 20.52
C GLY A 284 6.99 -7.77 19.45
N VAL A 285 5.73 -7.32 19.52
CA VAL A 285 5.18 -6.29 18.62
C VAL A 285 5.91 -4.96 18.75
N VAL A 286 6.27 -4.55 19.97
CA VAL A 286 7.09 -3.34 20.17
C VAL A 286 8.46 -3.49 19.53
N LYS A 287 9.13 -4.63 19.72
CA LYS A 287 10.43 -4.92 19.11
C LYS A 287 10.37 -4.97 17.58
N GLU A 288 9.30 -5.56 17.03
CA GLU A 288 9.02 -5.59 15.60
C GLU A 288 8.87 -4.16 15.05
N ALA A 289 8.10 -3.32 15.73
CA ALA A 289 7.89 -1.92 15.38
C ALA A 289 9.17 -1.06 15.45
N GLN A 290 10.10 -1.39 16.35
CA GLN A 290 11.43 -0.77 16.45
C GLN A 290 12.41 -1.27 15.38
N GLY A 291 12.07 -2.32 14.63
CA GLY A 291 12.95 -2.98 13.66
C GLY A 291 13.95 -3.94 14.29
N GLU A 292 13.81 -4.29 15.56
CA GLU A 292 14.61 -5.29 16.29
C GLU A 292 14.04 -6.69 16.06
N LEU A 293 14.09 -7.16 14.81
CA LEU A 293 13.34 -8.34 14.36
C LEU A 293 13.75 -9.64 15.04
N GLU A 294 15.03 -9.82 15.37
CA GLU A 294 15.51 -11.00 16.09
C GLU A 294 14.93 -11.08 17.51
N ASP A 295 14.83 -9.94 18.17
CA ASP A 295 14.28 -9.84 19.53
C ASP A 295 12.76 -10.09 19.50
N ALA A 296 12.08 -9.50 18.51
CA ALA A 296 10.67 -9.77 18.24
C ALA A 296 10.41 -11.26 18.02
N LYS A 297 11.20 -11.92 17.17
CA LYS A 297 11.08 -13.36 16.89
C LYS A 297 11.26 -14.20 18.15
N ARG A 298 12.27 -13.91 18.98
CA ARG A 298 12.47 -14.63 20.25
C ARG A 298 11.26 -14.49 21.18
N LEU A 299 10.66 -13.30 21.24
CA LEU A 299 9.49 -13.03 22.07
C LEU A 299 8.22 -13.70 21.54
N TYR A 300 8.00 -13.73 20.23
CA TYR A 300 6.87 -14.46 19.63
C TYR A 300 6.99 -15.97 19.85
N LEU A 301 8.19 -16.54 19.67
CA LEU A 301 8.43 -17.96 19.96
C LEU A 301 8.30 -18.28 21.46
N MET A 302 8.59 -17.32 22.34
CA MET A 302 8.35 -17.46 23.77
C MET A 302 6.84 -17.47 24.08
N ALA A 303 6.08 -16.55 23.50
CA ALA A 303 4.62 -16.50 23.64
C ALA A 303 3.96 -17.79 23.12
N ASP A 304 4.40 -18.27 21.95
CA ASP A 304 3.95 -19.52 21.33
C ASP A 304 4.22 -20.77 22.19
N LYS A 305 5.33 -20.79 22.93
CA LYS A 305 5.62 -21.89 23.88
C LYS A 305 4.79 -21.85 25.16
N LEU A 306 4.28 -20.68 25.52
CA LEU A 306 3.54 -20.45 26.76
C LEU A 306 2.03 -20.68 26.60
N GLN A 307 1.49 -20.51 25.38
CA GLN A 307 0.08 -20.76 25.09
C GLN A 307 -0.28 -22.25 25.23
N LYS A 308 -1.47 -22.54 25.75
CA LYS A 308 -2.02 -23.91 25.84
C LYS A 308 -2.92 -24.24 24.66
N GLU A 309 -3.63 -23.22 24.18
CA GLU A 309 -4.53 -23.29 23.03
C GLU A 309 -4.03 -22.31 21.96
N PRO A 310 -4.33 -22.56 20.68
CA PRO A 310 -3.90 -21.66 19.61
C PRO A 310 -4.49 -20.26 19.77
N VAL A 311 -3.63 -19.25 19.79
CA VAL A 311 -3.98 -17.82 19.71
C VAL A 311 -3.63 -17.30 18.32
N ASP A 312 -4.63 -16.82 17.59
CA ASP A 312 -4.50 -16.46 16.17
C ASP A 312 -3.43 -15.37 15.96
N GLU A 313 -3.38 -14.37 16.83
CA GLU A 313 -2.41 -13.27 16.78
C GLU A 313 -0.96 -13.77 16.91
N ILE A 314 -0.72 -14.71 17.83
CA ILE A 314 0.61 -15.31 18.05
C ILE A 314 1.01 -16.17 16.85
N ASN A 315 0.11 -17.02 16.36
CA ASN A 315 0.34 -17.86 15.19
C ASN A 315 0.68 -17.02 13.95
N GLN A 316 -0.07 -15.94 13.73
CA GLN A 316 0.19 -15.00 12.65
C GLN A 316 1.55 -14.30 12.83
N ALA A 317 1.91 -13.88 14.05
CA ALA A 317 3.18 -13.19 14.30
C ALA A 317 4.40 -14.09 14.06
N VAL A 318 4.36 -15.36 14.46
CA VAL A 318 5.47 -16.31 14.22
C VAL A 318 5.71 -16.52 12.72
N VAL A 319 4.65 -16.65 11.92
CA VAL A 319 4.78 -16.77 10.46
C VAL A 319 5.22 -15.45 9.82
N ARG A 320 4.63 -14.34 10.28
CA ARG A 320 4.88 -13.00 9.74
C ARG A 320 6.32 -12.56 9.96
N ILE A 321 6.89 -12.77 11.15
CA ILE A 321 8.23 -12.26 11.47
C ILE A 321 9.30 -12.88 10.55
N ASP A 322 9.19 -14.18 10.24
CA ASP A 322 10.09 -14.86 9.31
C ASP A 322 9.99 -14.27 7.90
N GLN A 323 8.77 -13.99 7.43
CA GLN A 323 8.56 -13.35 6.13
C GLN A 323 9.13 -11.94 6.09
N ILE A 324 8.95 -11.14 7.15
CA ILE A 324 9.50 -9.78 7.24
C ILE A 324 11.03 -9.84 7.22
N MET A 325 11.64 -10.75 7.96
CA MET A 325 13.10 -10.90 7.99
C MET A 325 13.66 -11.25 6.61
N LEU A 326 13.07 -12.23 5.91
CA LEU A 326 13.48 -12.62 4.55
C LEU A 326 13.30 -11.48 3.55
N LYS A 327 12.16 -10.78 3.62
CA LYS A 327 11.88 -9.62 2.76
C LYS A 327 12.86 -8.48 3.02
N ARG A 328 13.16 -8.20 4.28
CA ARG A 328 14.13 -7.17 4.68
C ARG A 328 15.53 -7.51 4.19
N GLU A 329 15.98 -8.76 4.35
CA GLU A 329 17.28 -9.21 3.84
C GLU A 329 17.37 -8.98 2.32
N LYS A 330 16.35 -9.41 1.57
CA LYS A 330 16.28 -9.19 0.14
C LYS A 330 16.29 -7.70 -0.21
N ALA A 331 15.48 -6.89 0.48
CA ALA A 331 15.42 -5.45 0.24
C ALA A 331 16.78 -4.77 0.52
N LEU A 332 17.47 -5.15 1.60
CA LEU A 332 18.81 -4.65 1.91
C LEU A 332 19.83 -5.03 0.85
N SER A 333 19.77 -6.25 0.30
CA SER A 333 20.62 -6.65 -0.82
C SER A 333 20.35 -5.83 -2.09
N GLN A 334 19.11 -5.40 -2.28
CA GLN A 334 18.72 -4.52 -3.38
C GLN A 334 19.14 -3.08 -3.12
N ILE A 335 19.26 -2.63 -1.87
CA ILE A 335 19.72 -1.28 -1.51
C ILE A 335 21.24 -1.17 -1.60
N SER A 336 21.97 -2.23 -1.25
CA SER A 336 23.43 -2.26 -1.40
C SER A 336 23.83 -2.03 -2.86
N ARG A 337 24.84 -1.19 -3.06
CA ARG A 337 25.40 -0.86 -4.38
C ARG A 337 26.52 -1.79 -4.78
#